data_AF-A0A0G1NI49-F1
#
_entry.id   AF-A0A0G1NI49-F1
#
_cell.length_a   1.000
_cell.length_b   1.000
_cell.length_c   1.000
_cell.angle_alpha   90.00
_cell.angle_beta   90.00
_cell.angle_gamma   90.00
#
_symmetry.space_group_name_H-M   'P 1'
#
loop_
_entity.id
_entity.type
_entity.pdbx_description
1 polymer ?
#
loop_
_entity_poly.entity_id
_entity_poly.type
_entity_poly.pdbx_seq_one_letter_code
_entity_poly.pdbx_strand_id
1 'polypeptide(L)' 'MKVETSLKTILTSKTRCKLINIFFTRPRELYFVRQLVRLCGEEINSVRRELSSLKNINLL' A
#
# COMPACT_ATOMS: atom_id res chain seq x y z
N MET A 1 -7.92 -8.01 19.82
CA MET A 1 -8.94 -7.38 18.94
C MET A 1 -8.94 -8.17 17.63
N LYS A 2 -9.97 -8.97 17.34
CA LYS A 2 -10.07 -9.66 16.04
C LYS A 2 -10.47 -8.62 15.00
N VAL A 3 -9.54 -8.23 14.14
CA VAL A 3 -9.87 -7.38 13.00
C VAL A 3 -10.42 -8.30 11.91
N GLU A 4 -11.74 -8.44 11.83
CA GLU A 4 -12.38 -9.10 10.67
C GLU A 4 -12.23 -8.19 9.45
N THR A 5 -11.09 -8.30 8.75
CA THR A 5 -10.86 -7.56 7.50
C THR A 5 -11.09 -8.48 6.32
N SER A 6 -12.15 -8.22 5.56
CA SER A 6 -12.38 -8.92 4.29
C SER A 6 -11.31 -8.52 3.26
N LEU A 7 -10.80 -9.48 2.49
CA LEU A 7 -9.90 -9.22 1.35
C LEU A 7 -10.48 -8.20 0.38
N LYS A 8 -11.81 -8.23 0.19
CA LYS A 8 -12.51 -7.28 -0.66
C LYS A 8 -12.30 -5.85 -0.19
N THR A 9 -12.31 -5.62 1.13
CA THR A 9 -12.07 -4.32 1.77
C THR A 9 -10.65 -3.83 1.56
N ILE A 10 -9.65 -4.72 1.58
CA ILE A 10 -8.24 -4.36 1.32
C ILE A 10 -8.05 -4.01 -0.16
N LEU A 11 -8.71 -4.70 -1.08
CA LEU A 11 -8.47 -4.53 -2.52
C LEU A 11 -9.36 -3.46 -3.20
N THR A 12 -10.11 -2.65 -2.45
CA THR A 12 -10.96 -1.58 -3.03
C THR A 12 -10.20 -0.37 -3.56
N SER A 13 -9.01 -0.06 -3.03
CA SER A 13 -8.23 1.12 -3.41
C SER A 13 -7.23 0.79 -4.51
N LYS A 14 -7.32 1.48 -5.65
CA LYS A 14 -6.39 1.30 -6.78
C LYS A 14 -4.94 1.59 -6.37
N THR A 15 -4.71 2.69 -5.64
CA THR A 15 -3.38 3.05 -5.12
C THR A 15 -2.84 1.95 -4.20
N ARG A 16 -3.68 1.39 -3.33
CA ARG A 16 -3.28 0.32 -2.41
C ARG A 16 -2.93 -0.97 -3.15
N CYS A 17 -3.73 -1.37 -4.14
CA CYS A 17 -3.42 -2.54 -4.97
C CYS A 17 -2.08 -2.39 -5.69
N LYS A 18 -1.78 -1.20 -6.23
CA LYS A 18 -0.47 -0.91 -6.85
C LYS A 18 0.68 -1.02 -5.84
N LEU A 19 0.52 -0.46 -4.64
CA LEU A 19 1.52 -0.55 -3.57
C LEU A 19 1.77 -2.00 -3.15
N ILE A 20 0.71 -2.77 -2.91
CA ILE A 20 0.81 -4.21 -2.60
C ILE A 20 1.58 -4.92 -3.72
N ASN A 21 1.22 -4.68 -4.98
CA ASN A 21 1.92 -5.31 -6.10
C ASN A 21 3.44 -5.00 -6.10
N ILE A 22 3.83 -3.74 -5.85
CA ILE A 22 5.24 -3.33 -5.77
C ILE A 22 5.97 -4.09 -4.66
N PHE A 23 5.43 -4.07 -3.43
CA PHE A 23 6.09 -4.70 -2.28
C PHE A 23 6.21 -6.22 -2.42
N PHE A 24 5.18 -6.89 -2.95
CA PHE A 24 5.22 -8.34 -3.15
C PHE A 24 6.09 -8.77 -4.33
N THR A 25 6.28 -7.91 -5.34
CA THR A 25 7.20 -8.20 -6.45
C THR A 25 8.67 -8.14 -5.99
N ARG A 26 8.99 -7.24 -5.05
CA ARG A 26 10.38 -7.02 -4.58
C ARG A 26 10.42 -6.83 -3.05
N PRO A 27 10.26 -7.91 -2.27
CA PRO A 27 10.03 -7.83 -0.83
C PRO A 27 11.23 -7.33 -0.01
N ARG A 28 12.43 -7.30 -0.58
CA ARG A 28 13.66 -6.83 0.09
C ARG A 28 14.05 -5.41 -0.31
N GLU A 29 13.36 -4.79 -1.27
CA GLU A 29 13.69 -3.46 -1.72
C GLU A 29 13.11 -2.42 -0.75
N LEU A 30 13.92 -1.43 -0.38
CA LEU A 30 13.48 -0.28 0.39
C LEU A 30 13.08 0.83 -0.58
N TYR A 31 11.92 1.45 -0.31
CA TYR A 31 11.38 2.50 -1.17
C TYR A 31 11.23 3.82 -0.42
N PHE A 32 11.64 4.91 -1.05
CA PHE A 32 11.26 6.24 -0.60
C PHE A 32 9.83 6.58 -1.05
N VAL A 33 9.09 7.36 -0.27
CA VAL A 33 7.69 7.72 -0.60
C VAL A 33 7.57 8.39 -1.97
N ARG A 34 8.51 9.27 -2.34
CA ARG A 34 8.52 9.93 -3.67
C ARG A 34 8.81 8.95 -4.81
N GLN A 35 9.56 7.89 -4.55
CA GLN A 35 9.78 6.82 -5.52
C GLN A 35 8.48 6.04 -5.75
N LEU A 36 7.75 5.70 -4.68
CA LEU A 36 6.44 5.03 -4.77
C LEU A 36 5.40 5.87 -5.53
N VAL A 37 5.38 7.19 -5.31
CA VAL A 37 4.53 8.13 -6.08
C VAL A 37 4.76 7.99 -7.59
N ARG A 38 6.03 7.93 -8.02
CA ARG A 38 6.39 7.76 -9.42
C ARG A 38 6.04 6.37 -9.94
N LEU A 39 6.33 5.32 -9.17
CA LEU A 39 6.07 3.93 -9.56
C LEU A 39 4.56 3.63 -9.67
N CYS A 40 3.76 4.17 -8.76
CA CYS A 40 2.31 4.01 -8.77
C CYS A 40 1.62 4.94 -9.78
N GLY A 41 2.24 6.08 -10.12
CA GLY A 41 1.60 7.15 -10.90
C GLY A 41 0.42 7.78 -10.14
N GLU A 42 0.57 7.94 -8.83
CA GLU A 42 -0.49 8.38 -7.91
C GLU A 42 -0.01 9.58 -7.10
N GLU A 43 -0.92 10.43 -6.61
CA GLU A 43 -0.55 11.58 -5.79
C GLU A 43 0.09 11.20 -4.45
N ILE A 44 0.98 12.06 -3.95
CA ILE A 44 1.71 11.84 -2.69
C ILE A 44 0.79 11.62 -1.49
N ASN A 45 -0.34 12.32 -1.44
CA ASN A 45 -1.29 12.21 -0.34
C ASN A 45 -2.01 10.86 -0.37
N SER A 46 -2.39 10.39 -1.57
CA SER A 46 -2.98 9.06 -1.75
C SER A 46 -2.00 7.96 -1.34
N VAL A 47 -0.74 8.04 -1.79
CA VAL A 47 0.29 7.08 -1.40
C VAL A 47 0.51 7.06 0.11
N ARG A 48 0.62 8.23 0.76
CA ARG A 48 0.79 8.33 2.22
C ARG A 48 -0.38 7.71 2.99
N ARG A 49 -1.61 8.01 2.58
CA ARG A 49 -2.82 7.46 3.20
C ARG A 49 -2.85 5.94 3.11
N GLU A 50 -2.59 5.38 1.94
CA GLU A 50 -2.62 3.93 1.76
C GLU A 50 -1.45 3.23 2.46
N LEU A 51 -0.25 3.82 2.51
CA LEU A 51 0.86 3.29 3.32
C LEU A 51 0.49 3.21 4.81
N SER A 52 -0.15 4.26 5.34
CA SER A 52 -0.66 4.26 6.72
C SER A 52 -1.74 3.17 6.91
N SER A 53 -2.67 3.05 5.96
CA SER A 53 -3.69 1.99 5.97
C SER A 53 -3.08 0.58 5.99
N LEU A 54 -2.06 0.34 5.18
CA LEU A 54 -1.37 -0.95 5.11
C LEU A 54 -0.60 -1.28 6.39
N LYS A 55 0.02 -0.28 7.00
CA LYS A 55 0.70 -0.41 8.30
C LYS A 55 -0.29 -0.71 9.43
N ASN A 56 -1.45 -0.05 9.44
CA ASN A 56 -2.48 -0.26 10.47
C ASN A 56 -3.06 -1.68 10.47
N ILE A 57 -3.04 -2.36 9.32
CA ILE A 57 -3.47 -3.77 9.20
C ILE A 57 -2.29 -4.76 9.33
N ASN A 58 -1.09 -4.28 9.68
CA ASN A 58 0.14 -5.07 9.80
C ASN A 58 0.54 -5.82 8.52
N LEU A 59 0.26 -5.24 7.34
CA LEU A 59 0.76 -5.78 6.07
C LEU A 59 2.13 -5.18 5.68
N LEU A 60 2.50 -4.05 6.29
CA LEU A 60 3.80 -3.38 6.24
C LEU A 60 4.23 -3.02 7.65
#